data_AF-A0A957TJ51-F1
#
_entry.id   AF-A0A957TJ51-F1
#
_cell.length_a   1.000
_cell.length_b   1.000
_cell.length_c   1.000
_cell.angle_alpha   90.00
_cell.angle_beta   90.00
_cell.angle_gamma   90.00
#
_symmetry.space_group_name_H-M   'P 1'
#
loop_
_entity.id
_entity.type
_entity.pdbx_description
1 polymer ?
#
loop_
_entity_poly.entity_id
_entity_poly.type
_entity_poly.pdbx_seq_one_letter_code
_entity_poly.pdbx_strand_id
1 'polypeptide(L)'
;LGTKYLESGIHVRGITPIGGPAAERVQRMVEMTNQAAERLGLPIEVSAADFDSDDSYVGERYGIPTPEGLEALQLLARTEGILLDPVYTSKGMAALVADIRSGKLVKDQPVVFLHTGGAPALFGYAAELVAGGVVA
;
A
#
# COMPACT_ATOMS: atom_id res chain seq x y z
N LEU A 1 -11.28 -7.59 7.81
CA LEU A 1 -11.89 -8.28 8.98
C LEU A 1 -12.32 -7.30 10.07
N GLY A 2 -11.39 -6.73 10.84
CA GLY A 2 -11.71 -5.89 12.00
C GLY A 2 -12.59 -4.68 11.68
N THR A 3 -12.35 -4.01 10.56
CA THR A 3 -13.14 -2.85 10.14
C THR A 3 -14.61 -3.17 9.91
N LYS A 4 -14.91 -4.33 9.31
CA LYS A 4 -16.27 -4.84 9.10
C LYS A 4 -16.89 -5.31 10.42
N TYR A 5 -16.15 -6.08 11.21
CA TYR A 5 -16.63 -6.60 12.50
C TYR A 5 -17.02 -5.48 13.49
N LEU A 6 -16.23 -4.41 13.52
CA LEU A 6 -16.44 -3.27 14.41
C LEU A 6 -17.32 -2.17 13.79
N GLU A 7 -17.83 -2.37 12.57
CA GLU A 7 -18.62 -1.36 11.84
C GLU A 7 -17.94 0.02 11.78
N SER A 8 -16.59 0.03 11.69
CA SER A 8 -15.75 1.19 12.03
C SER A 8 -15.88 2.41 11.10
N GLY A 9 -16.57 2.30 9.97
CA GLY A 9 -16.61 3.33 8.91
C GLY A 9 -15.26 3.60 8.23
N ILE A 10 -14.16 2.97 8.66
CA ILE A 10 -12.83 3.13 8.08
C ILE A 10 -12.79 2.44 6.73
N HIS A 11 -12.47 3.21 5.68
CA HIS A 11 -12.16 2.67 4.36
C HIS A 11 -10.71 2.17 4.31
N VAL A 12 -10.53 0.90 3.96
CA VAL A 12 -9.19 0.30 3.81
C VAL A 12 -8.90 0.15 2.33
N ARG A 13 -7.94 0.92 1.83
CA ARG A 13 -7.39 0.79 0.48
C ARG A 13 -6.02 0.11 0.52
N GLY A 14 -5.89 -0.99 -0.18
CA GLY A 14 -4.63 -1.71 -0.37
C GLY A 14 -3.96 -1.32 -1.68
N ILE A 15 -2.66 -1.07 -1.64
CA ILE A 15 -1.83 -0.91 -2.83
C ILE A 15 -0.98 -2.17 -2.99
N THR A 16 -1.24 -2.95 -4.03
CA THR A 16 -0.52 -4.21 -4.26
C THR A 16 0.73 -3.97 -5.10
N PRO A 17 1.90 -4.51 -4.69
CA PRO A 17 3.14 -4.43 -5.45
C PRO A 17 3.29 -5.57 -6.49
N ILE A 18 2.30 -6.46 -6.56
CA ILE A 18 2.24 -7.58 -7.50
C ILE A 18 1.08 -7.39 -8.49
N GLY A 19 1.36 -7.70 -9.76
CA GLY A 19 0.36 -7.73 -10.82
C GLY A 19 -0.43 -9.06 -10.86
N GLY A 20 -1.06 -9.34 -12.00
CA GLY A 20 -1.88 -10.53 -12.23
C GLY A 20 -3.38 -10.26 -12.12
N PRO A 21 -4.24 -11.30 -12.18
CA PRO A 21 -5.69 -11.10 -12.18
C PRO A 21 -6.21 -10.59 -10.82
N ALA A 22 -6.75 -9.37 -10.81
CA ALA A 22 -7.27 -8.74 -9.59
C ALA A 22 -8.38 -9.56 -8.92
N ALA A 23 -9.27 -10.16 -9.72
CA ALA A 23 -10.36 -10.99 -9.22
C ALA A 23 -9.86 -12.20 -8.41
N GLU A 24 -8.80 -12.87 -8.88
CA GLU A 24 -8.22 -14.03 -8.17
C GLU A 24 -7.57 -13.61 -6.86
N ARG A 25 -6.86 -12.48 -6.83
CA ARG A 25 -6.28 -11.95 -5.58
C ARG A 25 -7.37 -11.59 -4.57
N VAL A 26 -8.41 -10.87 -5.00
CA VAL A 26 -9.53 -10.49 -4.13
C VAL A 26 -10.25 -11.72 -3.61
N GLN A 27 -10.49 -12.72 -4.45
CA GLN A 27 -11.11 -13.97 -4.02
C GLN A 27 -10.28 -14.68 -2.94
N ARG A 28 -8.95 -14.72 -3.09
CA ARG A 28 -8.07 -15.26 -2.06
C ARG A 28 -8.11 -14.46 -0.75
N MET A 29 -8.21 -13.13 -0.83
CA MET A 29 -8.36 -12.27 0.34
C MET A 29 -9.69 -12.52 1.08
N VAL A 30 -10.78 -12.73 0.34
CA VAL A 30 -12.09 -13.14 0.89
C VAL A 30 -11.97 -14.46 1.65
N GLU A 31 -11.42 -15.49 1.00
CA GLU A 31 -11.23 -16.82 1.59
C GLU A 31 -10.40 -16.77 2.87
N MET A 32 -9.24 -16.12 2.84
CA MET A 32 -8.37 -15.99 4.01
C MET A 32 -9.04 -15.22 5.15
N THR A 33 -9.82 -14.19 4.82
CA THR A 33 -10.51 -13.37 5.82
C THR A 33 -11.66 -14.11 6.48
N ASN A 34 -12.45 -14.88 5.72
CA ASN A 34 -13.53 -15.71 6.26
C ASN A 34 -12.98 -16.87 7.10
N GLN A 35 -11.87 -17.50 6.69
CA GLN A 35 -11.16 -18.48 7.52
C GLN A 35 -10.66 -17.87 8.83
N ALA A 36 -10.18 -16.62 8.81
CA ALA A 36 -9.78 -15.91 10.02
C ALA A 36 -10.98 -15.58 10.92
N ALA A 37 -12.12 -15.20 10.35
CA ALA A 37 -13.36 -14.97 11.09
C ALA A 37 -13.82 -16.24 11.82
N GLU A 38 -13.84 -17.38 11.11
CA GLU A 38 -14.21 -18.69 11.67
C GLU A 38 -13.28 -19.08 12.83
N ARG A 39 -11.95 -18.98 12.63
CA ARG A 39 -10.95 -19.30 13.67
C ARG A 39 -11.06 -18.43 14.91
N LEU A 40 -11.52 -17.19 14.75
CA LEU A 40 -11.74 -16.24 15.84
C LEU A 40 -13.15 -16.31 16.44
N GLY A 41 -14.04 -17.17 15.91
CA GLY A 41 -15.43 -17.28 16.34
C GLY A 41 -16.26 -16.01 16.10
N LEU A 42 -15.91 -15.22 15.08
CA LEU A 42 -16.59 -13.97 14.78
C LEU A 42 -17.81 -14.23 13.88
N PRO A 43 -19.01 -13.74 14.25
CA PRO A 43 -20.24 -13.96 13.48
C PRO A 43 -20.34 -13.00 12.27
N ILE A 44 -19.32 -12.99 11.41
CA ILE A 44 -19.28 -12.14 10.22
C ILE A 44 -18.74 -12.88 9.01
N GLU A 45 -19.17 -12.44 7.83
CA GLU A 45 -18.69 -12.90 6.54
C GLU A 45 -18.32 -11.69 5.68
N VAL A 46 -17.18 -11.77 5.00
CA VAL A 46 -16.77 -10.80 3.97
C VAL A 46 -17.00 -11.35 2.57
N SER A 47 -17.14 -10.44 1.63
CA SER A 47 -17.29 -10.65 0.19
C SER A 47 -16.27 -9.82 -0.56
N ALA A 48 -16.16 -10.01 -1.88
CA ALA A 48 -15.26 -9.21 -2.72
C ALA A 48 -15.51 -7.69 -2.62
N ALA A 49 -16.75 -7.28 -2.33
CA ALA A 49 -17.12 -5.87 -2.17
C ALA A 49 -16.51 -5.21 -0.92
N ASP A 50 -16.01 -5.99 0.04
CA ASP A 50 -15.37 -5.48 1.24
C ASP A 50 -13.87 -5.15 1.04
N PHE A 51 -13.35 -5.30 -0.18
CA PHE A 51 -11.94 -5.11 -0.51
C PHE A 51 -11.73 -4.05 -1.59
N ASP A 52 -10.88 -3.07 -1.30
CA ASP A 52 -10.32 -2.13 -2.27
C ASP A 52 -8.82 -2.44 -2.42
N SER A 53 -8.43 -2.99 -3.58
CA SER A 53 -7.05 -3.40 -3.88
C SER A 53 -6.64 -2.89 -5.25
N ASP A 54 -5.67 -1.99 -5.28
CA ASP A 54 -5.20 -1.30 -6.48
C ASP A 54 -3.81 -1.79 -6.89
N ASP A 55 -3.67 -2.28 -8.12
CA ASP A 55 -2.42 -2.75 -8.73
C ASP A 55 -1.82 -1.80 -9.76
N SER A 56 -2.36 -0.58 -9.91
CA SER A 56 -1.86 0.40 -10.88
C SER A 56 -0.45 0.91 -10.56
N TYR A 57 0.01 0.79 -9.32
CA TYR A 57 1.33 1.23 -8.86
C TYR A 57 2.41 0.15 -8.95
N VAL A 58 2.09 -1.04 -9.47
CA VAL A 58 3.06 -2.15 -9.62
C VAL A 58 4.26 -1.73 -10.47
N GLY A 59 4.05 -0.92 -11.51
CA GLY A 59 5.09 -0.55 -12.48
C GLY A 59 5.44 -1.70 -13.42
N GLU A 60 6.70 -1.79 -13.83
CA GLU A 60 7.18 -2.81 -14.78
C GLU A 60 6.90 -4.24 -14.30
N ARG A 61 7.25 -4.53 -13.05
CA ARG A 61 7.03 -5.82 -12.39
C ARG A 61 7.35 -5.72 -10.89
N TYR A 62 6.99 -6.77 -10.15
CA TYR A 62 7.36 -6.91 -8.74
C TYR A 62 8.88 -6.77 -8.52
N GLY A 63 9.26 -6.07 -7.45
CA GLY A 63 10.67 -5.84 -7.10
C GLY A 63 11.36 -4.74 -7.89
N ILE A 64 10.71 -4.14 -8.90
CA ILE A 64 11.28 -2.99 -9.63
C ILE A 64 10.67 -1.69 -9.05
N PRO A 65 11.50 -0.73 -8.61
CA PRO A 65 11.03 0.58 -8.17
C PRO A 65 10.36 1.36 -9.31
N THR A 66 9.41 2.22 -8.98
CA THR A 66 8.77 3.13 -9.96
C THR A 66 9.26 4.57 -9.73
N PRO A 67 9.25 5.43 -10.77
CA PRO A 67 9.60 6.84 -10.60
C PRO A 67 8.77 7.53 -9.52
N GLU A 68 7.46 7.27 -9.47
CA GLU A 68 6.54 7.84 -8.48
C GLU A 68 6.81 7.29 -7.07
N GLY A 69 7.18 6.01 -6.96
CA GLY A 69 7.62 5.40 -5.70
C GLY A 69 8.90 6.04 -5.17
N LEU A 70 9.88 6.26 -6.05
CA LEU A 70 11.13 6.93 -5.69
C LEU A 70 10.92 8.38 -5.29
N GLU A 71 10.05 9.11 -6.00
CA GLU A 71 9.64 10.47 -5.62
C GLU A 71 9.01 10.48 -4.22
N ALA A 72 8.07 9.57 -3.95
CA ALA A 72 7.39 9.47 -2.66
C ALA A 72 8.36 9.13 -1.51
N LEU A 73 9.31 8.23 -1.76
CA LEU A 73 10.39 7.91 -0.82
C LEU A 73 11.23 9.15 -0.52
N GLN A 74 11.69 9.88 -1.54
CA GLN A 74 12.49 11.10 -1.35
C GLN A 74 11.72 12.16 -0.58
N LEU A 75 10.45 12.37 -0.95
CA LEU A 75 9.58 13.33 -0.29
C LEU A 75 9.50 13.04 1.20
N LEU A 76 9.13 11.81 1.57
CA LEU A 76 8.90 11.45 2.97
C LEU A 76 10.21 11.41 3.78
N ALA A 77 11.30 10.96 3.17
CA ALA A 77 12.62 10.96 3.80
C ALA A 77 13.09 12.39 4.11
N ARG A 78 12.89 13.33 3.18
CA ARG A 78 13.36 14.72 3.31
C ARG A 78 12.46 15.59 4.20
N THR A 79 11.17 15.28 4.26
CA THR A 79 10.19 16.09 5.02
C THR A 79 9.96 15.55 6.43
N GLU A 80 9.88 14.23 6.60
CA GLU A 80 9.49 13.57 7.85
C GLU A 80 10.60 12.69 8.46
N GLY A 81 11.72 12.49 7.75
CA GLY A 81 12.79 11.58 8.20
C GLY A 81 12.38 10.10 8.19
N ILE A 82 11.30 9.75 7.49
CA ILE A 82 10.77 8.39 7.41
C ILE A 82 11.22 7.75 6.09
N LEU A 83 11.87 6.59 6.20
CA LEU A 83 12.39 5.84 5.06
C LEU A 83 11.40 4.79 4.58
N LEU A 84 11.02 4.86 3.30
CA LEU A 84 10.20 3.86 2.63
C LEU A 84 11.08 2.88 1.86
N ASP A 85 10.65 1.63 1.77
CA ASP A 85 11.31 0.65 0.92
C ASP A 85 10.91 0.84 -0.56
N PRO A 86 11.79 0.55 -1.54
CA PRO A 86 11.54 0.80 -2.96
C PRO A 86 10.52 -0.13 -3.63
N VAL A 87 10.02 -1.17 -2.94
CA VAL A 87 9.20 -2.25 -3.52
C VAL A 87 7.75 -2.21 -3.04
N TYR A 88 7.50 -1.87 -1.78
CA TYR A 88 6.19 -1.92 -1.13
C TYR A 88 5.74 -0.54 -0.65
N THR A 89 6.35 -0.03 0.42
CA THR A 89 5.86 1.15 1.14
C THR A 89 6.00 2.43 0.33
N SER A 90 6.99 2.54 -0.56
CA SER A 90 7.10 3.64 -1.52
C SER A 90 5.92 3.70 -2.50
N LYS A 91 5.45 2.56 -3.00
CA LYS A 91 4.29 2.48 -3.92
C LYS A 91 2.99 2.86 -3.21
N GLY A 92 2.84 2.41 -1.96
CA GLY A 92 1.72 2.84 -1.10
C GLY A 92 1.70 4.35 -0.89
N MET A 93 2.86 4.95 -0.59
CA MET A 93 2.96 6.40 -0.41
C MET A 93 2.77 7.16 -1.73
N ALA A 94 3.28 6.65 -2.84
CA ALA A 94 3.04 7.24 -4.16
C ALA A 94 1.55 7.33 -4.49
N ALA A 95 0.78 6.28 -4.18
CA ALA A 95 -0.67 6.30 -4.35
C ALA A 95 -1.36 7.35 -3.47
N LEU A 96 -0.94 7.47 -2.21
CA LEU A 96 -1.47 8.50 -1.31
C LEU A 96 -1.16 9.92 -1.82
N VAL A 97 0.07 10.16 -2.26
CA VAL A 97 0.48 11.45 -2.84
C VAL A 97 -0.33 11.76 -4.10
N ALA A 98 -0.55 10.77 -4.97
CA ALA A 98 -1.36 10.93 -6.17
C ALA A 98 -2.84 11.22 -5.86
N ASP A 99 -3.42 10.56 -4.85
CA ASP A 99 -4.78 10.81 -4.39
C ASP A 99 -4.96 12.24 -3.87
N ILE A 100 -3.98 12.74 -3.11
CA ILE A 100 -3.98 14.12 -2.62
C ILE A 100 -3.86 15.10 -3.79
N ARG A 101 -2.90 14.88 -4.70
CA ARG A 101 -2.66 15.77 -5.85
C ARG A 101 -3.84 15.83 -6.81
N SER A 102 -4.57 14.73 -6.98
CA SER A 102 -5.76 14.65 -7.83
C SER A 102 -7.04 15.17 -7.16
N GLY A 103 -7.00 15.47 -5.85
CA GLY A 103 -8.17 15.88 -5.08
C GLY A 103 -9.15 14.74 -4.76
N LYS A 104 -8.74 13.48 -4.97
CA LYS A 104 -9.52 12.31 -4.54
C LYS A 104 -9.66 12.27 -3.02
N LEU A 105 -8.63 12.72 -2.30
CA LEU A 105 -8.69 13.01 -0.88
C LEU A 105 -8.92 14.51 -0.69
N VAL A 106 -9.95 14.85 0.07
CA VAL A 106 -10.28 16.25 0.34
C VAL A 106 -9.42 16.82 1.46
N LYS A 107 -9.29 18.15 1.47
CA LYS A 107 -8.61 18.85 2.55
C LYS A 107 -9.23 18.47 3.91
N ASP A 108 -8.39 18.26 4.91
CA ASP A 108 -8.75 17.91 6.29
C ASP A 108 -9.39 16.50 6.46
N GLN A 109 -9.42 15.67 5.41
CA GLN A 109 -9.80 14.26 5.55
C GLN A 109 -8.74 13.49 6.34
N PRO A 110 -9.09 12.82 7.46
CA PRO A 110 -8.13 12.01 8.20
C PRO A 110 -7.67 10.80 7.39
N VAL A 111 -6.36 10.61 7.28
CA VAL A 111 -5.75 9.46 6.62
C VAL A 111 -4.70 8.84 7.53
N VAL A 112 -4.76 7.52 7.67
CA VAL A 112 -3.74 6.73 8.37
C VAL A 112 -2.95 5.95 7.31
N PHE A 113 -1.69 6.31 7.13
CA PHE A 113 -0.77 5.52 6.31
C PHE A 113 -0.15 4.40 7.14
N LEU A 114 -0.38 3.14 6.75
CA LEU A 114 0.21 1.99 7.43
C LEU A 114 1.59 1.67 6.85
N HIS A 115 2.64 2.13 7.52
CA HIS A 115 4.02 1.84 7.14
C HIS A 115 4.40 0.39 7.50
N THR A 116 4.29 -0.53 6.53
CA THR A 116 4.52 -1.97 6.77
C THR A 116 5.99 -2.39 6.93
N GLY A 117 6.95 -1.48 6.71
CA GLY A 117 8.37 -1.73 6.95
C GLY A 117 9.16 -1.84 5.64
N GLY A 118 10.09 -2.80 5.56
CA GLY A 118 10.87 -3.08 4.34
C GLY A 118 12.18 -2.30 4.19
N ALA A 119 12.50 -1.37 5.10
CA ALA A 119 13.69 -0.51 5.01
C ALA A 119 15.02 -1.24 4.72
N PRO A 120 15.31 -2.46 5.23
CA PRO A 120 16.53 -3.19 4.84
C PRO A 120 16.69 -3.42 3.33
N ALA A 121 15.60 -3.41 2.56
CA ALA A 121 15.68 -3.52 1.10
C ALA A 121 16.46 -2.37 0.47
N LEU A 122 16.50 -1.18 1.08
CA LEU A 122 17.25 -0.02 0.57
C LEU A 122 18.70 -0.33 0.23
N PHE A 123 19.36 -1.18 1.03
CA PHE A 123 20.74 -1.59 0.78
C PHE A 123 20.91 -2.43 -0.50
N GLY A 124 19.87 -3.17 -0.89
CA GLY A 124 19.82 -3.92 -2.15
C GLY A 124 19.59 -3.05 -3.39
N TYR A 125 19.10 -1.83 -3.23
CA TYR A 125 18.80 -0.87 -4.31
C TYR A 125 19.70 0.38 -4.24
N ALA A 126 20.85 0.29 -3.57
CA ALA A 126 21.69 1.45 -3.30
C ALA A 126 22.13 2.18 -4.58
N ALA A 127 22.43 1.45 -5.66
CA ALA A 127 22.86 2.04 -6.92
C ALA A 127 21.74 2.86 -7.57
N GLU A 128 20.53 2.32 -7.61
CA GLU A 128 19.32 2.94 -8.15
C GLU A 128 18.95 4.20 -7.35
N LEU A 129 19.06 4.14 -6.03
CA LEU A 129 18.72 5.25 -5.14
C LEU A 129 19.76 6.38 -5.20
N VAL A 130 21.05 6.05 -5.31
CA VAL A 130 22.12 7.04 -5.46
C VAL A 130 22.06 7.71 -6.84
N ALA A 131 21.85 6.94 -7.91
CA ALA A 131 21.71 7.48 -9.26
C ALA A 131 20.46 8.38 -9.42
N GLY A 132 19.40 8.11 -8.67
CA GLY A 132 18.16 8.89 -8.65
C GLY A 132 18.16 10.12 -7.73
N GLY A 133 19.28 10.43 -7.06
CA GLY A 133 19.39 11.60 -6.16
C GLY A 133 18.70 11.44 -4.81
N VAL A 134 18.37 10.21 -4.39
CA VAL A 134 17.71 9.94 -3.11
C VAL A 134 18.63 10.21 -1.92
N VAL A 135 19.94 10.00 -2.11
CA VAL A 135 20.97 10.04 -1.04
C VAL A 135 22.02 11.15 -1.28
N ALA A 136 21.71 12.12 -2.14
CA ALA A 136 22.57 13.27 -2.41
C ALA A 136 22.15 14.49 -1.59
#